data_AF-A0A6M1YR60-F1
#
_entry.id   AF-A0A6M1YR60-F1
#
_cell.length_a   1.000
_cell.length_b   1.000
_cell.length_c   1.000
_cell.angle_alpha   90.00
_cell.angle_beta   90.00
_cell.angle_gamma   90.00
#
_symmetry.space_group_name_H-M   'P 1'
#
loop_
_entity.id
_entity.type
_entity.pdbx_description
1 polymer ?
#
loop_
_entity_poly.entity_id
_entity_poly.type
_entity_poly.pdbx_seq_one_letter_code
_entity_poly.pdbx_strand_id
1 'polypeptide(L)'
;MNENSFSKQNNDSTQTEDLDFLKKLENLSSNEDKIKLSLEEMKKAISKENKPDFKTFWDIKNRCLVLFKTPLNATSRILFWKEYIDLSNEVKSLKNILSEQTNFEVEQIDLAINSLEADLKKYDAVLLAMKKIEINEKLKSLVYKKSFFIESQKELDLLNAFAARINSLRKETIKTQMRISAKNKFLKRFAIIGDIIFPKRKKIVDSVSEEFSISIDGFAKNFDLKKVSFFILKDAIKNLQNLAKKLTLNTEAFTNCRLTLSKCWDKVKLAEKSYKKERQKSKGFIDQALLKIENLKKMCETNPNDKDILNEEKEIFNFIKTLSLKNEDIKFLKFKINEAKAPIHQKKKKIKEKKISVEDEREKNRKTKLDQIKNDIKTLLDKSELSIDELEQEKNQIEEKLNGFDLAKFEKLILEKDFRALYHLIEEKKEKQTLNSSDELNQFLLVFEQKKKRRQTLKSHLDNLNKQLAASSLGFEKAMMLRDLIDEEKLRLKNLDKSIDQLEEKIESLESN
;
A
#
# COMPACT_ATOMS: atom_id res chain seq x y z
N MET A 1 -26.48 50.68 25.26
CA MET A 1 -26.80 52.03 25.79
C MET A 1 -25.48 52.78 25.95
N ASN A 2 -25.10 53.53 24.92
CA ASN A 2 -24.12 54.64 24.94
C ASN A 2 -23.97 55.11 23.48
N GLU A 3 -25.03 55.72 22.95
CA GLU A 3 -25.03 56.43 21.68
C GLU A 3 -25.54 57.84 21.97
N ASN A 4 -24.67 58.71 22.51
CA ASN A 4 -25.00 60.14 22.66
C ASN A 4 -23.78 61.06 22.75
N SER A 5 -22.64 60.67 22.16
CA SER A 5 -21.40 61.47 22.23
C SER A 5 -20.85 61.92 20.87
N PHE A 6 -21.45 61.57 19.73
CA PHE A 6 -20.89 61.89 18.41
C PHE A 6 -21.56 63.05 17.65
N SER A 7 -22.57 63.70 18.23
CA SER A 7 -23.32 64.81 17.59
C SER A 7 -22.99 66.20 18.14
N LYS A 8 -22.14 66.33 19.17
CA LYS A 8 -21.85 67.63 19.82
C LYS A 8 -20.60 68.37 19.32
N GLN A 9 -19.67 67.72 18.63
CA GLN A 9 -18.38 68.37 18.28
C GLN A 9 -18.37 69.24 17.01
N ASN A 10 -19.43 69.24 16.19
CA ASN A 10 -19.46 70.03 14.95
C ASN A 10 -20.20 71.39 15.07
N ASN A 11 -20.86 71.68 16.19
CA ASN A 11 -21.58 72.94 16.38
C ASN A 11 -20.78 74.01 17.14
N ASP A 12 -19.71 73.65 17.86
CA ASP A 12 -18.92 74.62 18.63
C ASP A 12 -17.89 75.39 17.78
N SER A 13 -17.38 74.81 16.68
CA SER A 13 -16.36 75.46 15.83
C SER A 13 -16.90 76.55 14.91
N THR A 14 -18.18 76.46 14.51
CA THR A 14 -18.83 77.44 13.63
C THR A 14 -19.20 78.74 14.36
N GLN A 15 -19.52 78.67 15.66
CA GLN A 15 -19.83 79.85 16.47
C GLN A 15 -18.59 80.71 16.75
N THR A 16 -17.41 80.10 16.87
CA THR A 16 -16.14 80.80 17.08
C THR A 16 -15.64 81.55 15.85
N GLU A 17 -15.85 81.02 14.63
CA GLU A 17 -15.46 81.69 13.38
C GLU A 17 -16.35 82.92 13.09
N ASP A 18 -17.67 82.83 13.37
CA ASP A 18 -18.63 83.94 13.20
C ASP A 18 -18.34 85.15 14.11
N LEU A 19 -17.89 84.90 15.33
CA LEU A 19 -17.52 85.94 16.30
C LEU A 19 -16.21 86.64 15.94
N ASP A 20 -15.27 85.92 15.32
CA ASP A 20 -13.96 86.45 14.91
C ASP A 20 -14.06 87.31 13.64
N PHE A 21 -14.94 86.94 12.71
CA PHE A 21 -15.28 87.75 11.54
C PHE A 21 -15.94 89.08 11.92
N LEU A 22 -16.91 89.05 12.85
CA LEU A 22 -17.60 90.26 13.32
C LEU A 22 -16.63 91.27 13.98
N LYS A 23 -15.73 90.79 14.83
CA LYS A 23 -14.69 91.62 15.45
C LYS A 23 -13.74 92.24 14.42
N LYS A 24 -13.34 91.49 13.38
CA LYS A 24 -12.49 91.98 12.29
C LYS A 24 -13.20 93.03 11.43
N LEU A 25 -14.51 92.90 11.25
CA LEU A 25 -15.33 93.82 10.46
C LEU A 25 -15.64 95.14 11.19
N GLU A 26 -15.74 95.11 12.52
CA GLU A 26 -15.92 96.29 13.38
C GLU A 26 -14.63 97.11 13.51
N ASN A 27 -13.45 96.48 13.47
CA ASN A 27 -12.14 97.14 13.58
C ASN A 27 -11.70 97.90 12.31
N LEU A 28 -12.38 97.73 11.18
CA LEU A 28 -12.06 98.44 9.93
C LEU A 28 -12.80 99.79 9.86
N SER A 29 -12.09 100.85 9.46
CA SER A 29 -12.63 102.21 9.38
C SER A 29 -13.26 102.55 8.03
N SER A 30 -12.80 101.95 6.93
CA SER A 30 -13.32 102.19 5.57
C SER A 30 -14.39 101.18 5.15
N ASN A 31 -15.46 101.65 4.50
CA ASN A 31 -16.50 100.79 3.92
C ASN A 31 -15.97 99.93 2.77
N GLU A 32 -14.97 100.40 2.02
CA GLU A 32 -14.35 99.61 0.94
C GLU A 32 -13.58 98.41 1.51
N ASP A 33 -12.85 98.60 2.61
CA ASP A 33 -12.08 97.52 3.24
C ASP A 33 -12.99 96.49 3.91
N LYS A 34 -14.13 96.92 4.47
CA LYS A 34 -15.17 96.02 4.97
C LYS A 34 -15.78 95.15 3.87
N ILE A 35 -15.98 95.72 2.67
CA ILE A 35 -16.49 94.97 1.52
C ILE A 35 -15.42 94.00 1.00
N LYS A 36 -14.16 94.41 0.88
CA LYS A 36 -13.05 93.51 0.51
C LYS A 36 -12.91 92.33 1.47
N LEU A 37 -12.88 92.60 2.77
CA LEU A 37 -12.81 91.54 3.79
C LEU A 37 -14.01 90.58 3.68
N SER A 38 -15.21 91.11 3.45
CA SER A 38 -16.41 90.28 3.27
C SER A 38 -16.33 89.41 2.03
N LEU A 39 -15.79 89.91 0.91
CA LEU A 39 -15.61 89.15 -0.33
C LEU A 39 -14.51 88.08 -0.18
N GLU A 40 -13.41 88.40 0.51
CA GLU A 40 -12.35 87.43 0.81
C GLU A 40 -12.84 86.29 1.70
N GLU A 41 -13.61 86.60 2.75
CA GLU A 41 -14.18 85.58 3.64
C GLU A 41 -15.30 84.78 2.97
N MET A 42 -16.11 85.40 2.09
CA MET A 42 -17.01 84.68 1.19
C MET A 42 -16.25 83.69 0.31
N LYS A 43 -15.13 84.11 -0.28
CA LYS A 43 -14.28 83.25 -1.10
C LYS A 43 -13.66 82.11 -0.28
N LYS A 44 -13.16 82.38 0.93
CA LYS A 44 -12.64 81.35 1.84
C LYS A 44 -13.71 80.33 2.25
N ALA A 45 -14.94 80.76 2.50
CA ALA A 45 -16.04 79.87 2.85
C ALA A 45 -16.36 78.84 1.74
N ILE A 46 -16.14 79.23 0.48
CA ILE A 46 -16.37 78.38 -0.69
C ILE A 46 -15.16 77.49 -1.00
N SER A 47 -13.95 78.01 -0.81
CA SER A 47 -12.69 77.31 -1.11
C SER A 47 -12.29 76.25 -0.09
N LYS A 48 -13.07 76.01 0.98
CA LYS A 48 -12.83 74.91 1.93
C LYS A 48 -12.97 73.57 1.18
N GLU A 49 -11.86 72.86 1.01
CA GLU A 49 -11.80 71.59 0.26
C GLU A 49 -12.90 70.60 0.72
N ASN A 50 -13.61 70.02 -0.25
CA ASN A 50 -14.66 68.99 -0.12
C ASN A 50 -15.93 69.36 0.67
N LYS A 51 -15.98 70.48 1.41
CA LYS A 51 -17.19 70.94 2.12
C LYS A 51 -17.26 72.47 2.18
N PRO A 52 -17.85 73.12 1.16
CA PRO A 52 -18.16 74.55 1.21
C PRO A 52 -19.10 74.84 2.39
N ASP A 53 -18.77 75.85 3.18
CA ASP A 53 -19.65 76.27 4.27
C ASP A 53 -20.67 77.29 3.75
N PHE A 54 -21.76 76.75 3.22
CA PHE A 54 -22.84 77.56 2.67
C PHE A 54 -23.47 78.48 3.72
N LYS A 55 -23.50 78.08 5.00
CA LYS A 55 -24.20 78.86 6.04
C LYS A 55 -23.46 80.17 6.31
N THR A 56 -22.17 80.10 6.62
CA THR A 56 -21.32 81.29 6.78
C THR A 56 -21.29 82.12 5.51
N PHE A 57 -21.23 81.51 4.32
CA PHE A 57 -21.32 82.25 3.06
C PHE A 57 -22.60 83.10 2.95
N TRP A 58 -23.79 82.53 3.23
CA TRP A 58 -25.06 83.27 3.14
C TRP A 58 -25.16 84.36 4.20
N ASP A 59 -24.64 84.12 5.41
CA ASP A 59 -24.63 85.09 6.50
C ASP A 59 -23.71 86.29 6.18
N ILE A 60 -22.50 86.03 5.66
CA ILE A 60 -21.57 87.07 5.20
C ILE A 60 -22.15 87.80 3.98
N LYS A 61 -22.76 87.09 3.03
CA LYS A 61 -23.41 87.68 1.85
C LYS A 61 -24.49 88.69 2.20
N ASN A 62 -25.35 88.36 3.17
CA ASN A 62 -26.42 89.24 3.62
C ASN A 62 -25.86 90.51 4.30
N ARG A 63 -24.79 90.36 5.08
CA ARG A 63 -24.08 91.47 5.73
C ARG A 63 -23.36 92.36 4.71
N CYS A 64 -22.66 91.75 3.74
CA CYS A 64 -21.98 92.46 2.65
C CYS A 64 -22.95 93.29 1.80
N LEU A 65 -24.16 92.77 1.55
CA LEU A 65 -25.21 93.48 0.81
C LEU A 65 -25.65 94.79 1.51
N VAL A 66 -25.64 94.82 2.85
CA VAL A 66 -25.95 96.03 3.61
C VAL A 66 -24.86 97.09 3.42
N LEU A 67 -23.58 96.68 3.34
CA LEU A 67 -22.45 97.60 3.13
C LEU A 67 -22.52 98.32 1.77
N PHE A 68 -23.01 97.66 0.72
CA PHE A 68 -23.25 98.29 -0.59
C PHE A 68 -24.31 99.41 -0.59
N LYS A 69 -25.10 99.58 0.49
CA LYS A 69 -26.05 100.70 0.62
C LYS A 69 -25.38 102.01 1.07
N THR A 70 -24.13 101.94 1.53
CA THR A 70 -23.35 103.11 1.93
C THR A 70 -22.65 103.76 0.73
N PRO A 71 -22.33 105.07 0.77
CA PRO A 71 -21.66 105.75 -0.34
C PRO A 71 -20.25 105.16 -0.56
N LEU A 72 -19.94 104.85 -1.82
CA LEU A 72 -18.71 104.21 -2.29
C LEU A 72 -18.23 104.91 -3.56
N ASN A 73 -16.93 104.83 -3.86
CA ASN A 73 -16.40 105.25 -5.15
C ASN A 73 -17.04 104.43 -6.29
N ALA A 74 -17.48 105.10 -7.36
CA ALA A 74 -18.19 104.48 -8.48
C ALA A 74 -17.40 103.31 -9.11
N THR A 75 -16.08 103.45 -9.27
CA THR A 75 -15.21 102.42 -9.86
C THR A 75 -15.06 101.21 -8.93
N SER A 76 -14.78 101.43 -7.65
CA SER A 76 -14.68 100.38 -6.63
C SER A 76 -16.00 99.62 -6.47
N ARG A 77 -17.12 100.34 -6.52
CA ARG A 77 -18.47 99.78 -6.43
C ARG A 77 -18.74 98.80 -7.58
N ILE A 78 -18.39 99.16 -8.82
CA ILE A 78 -18.58 98.27 -9.98
C ILE A 78 -17.74 97.00 -9.84
N LEU A 79 -16.47 97.12 -9.43
CA LEU A 79 -15.56 95.99 -9.25
C LEU A 79 -16.03 95.02 -8.16
N PHE A 80 -16.31 95.53 -6.95
CA PHE A 80 -16.78 94.69 -5.83
C PHE A 80 -18.17 94.10 -6.08
N TRP A 81 -19.05 94.82 -6.78
CA TRP A 81 -20.36 94.29 -7.13
C TRP A 81 -20.27 93.15 -8.13
N LYS A 82 -19.36 93.25 -9.11
CA LYS A 82 -19.08 92.16 -10.05
C LYS A 82 -18.58 90.92 -9.32
N GLU A 83 -17.59 91.08 -8.44
CA GLU A 83 -17.04 89.97 -7.63
C GLU A 83 -18.10 89.34 -6.71
N TYR A 84 -18.98 90.15 -6.10
CA TYR A 84 -20.11 89.68 -5.29
C TYR A 84 -21.10 88.82 -6.10
N ILE A 85 -21.39 89.22 -7.34
CA ILE A 85 -22.26 88.45 -8.25
C ILE A 85 -21.59 87.16 -8.66
N ASP A 86 -20.30 87.21 -9.03
CA ASP A 86 -19.53 86.05 -9.47
C ASP A 86 -19.48 84.99 -8.35
N LEU A 87 -19.13 85.37 -7.12
CA LEU A 87 -19.15 84.48 -5.94
C LEU A 87 -20.56 83.93 -5.66
N SER A 88 -21.60 84.74 -5.84
CA SER A 88 -22.98 84.29 -5.67
C SER A 88 -23.41 83.25 -6.72
N ASN A 89 -22.95 83.37 -7.95
CA ASN A 89 -23.23 82.43 -9.03
C ASN A 89 -22.42 81.14 -8.84
N GLU A 90 -21.16 81.26 -8.42
CA GLU A 90 -20.29 80.14 -8.08
C GLU A 90 -20.90 79.27 -6.96
N VAL A 91 -21.40 79.89 -5.89
CA VAL A 91 -22.07 79.15 -4.79
C VAL A 91 -23.33 78.43 -5.24
N LYS A 92 -24.13 79.05 -6.10
CA LYS A 92 -25.31 78.38 -6.68
C LYS A 92 -24.89 77.16 -7.51
N SER A 93 -23.85 77.31 -8.33
CA SER A 93 -23.29 76.21 -9.12
C SER A 93 -22.78 75.07 -8.23
N LEU A 94 -21.96 75.38 -7.22
CA LEU A 94 -21.42 74.40 -6.27
C LEU A 94 -22.51 73.69 -5.46
N LYS A 95 -23.54 74.41 -5.03
CA LYS A 95 -24.70 73.81 -4.37
C LYS A 95 -25.44 72.84 -5.28
N ASN A 96 -25.62 73.20 -6.56
CA ASN A 96 -26.24 72.31 -7.54
C ASN A 96 -25.39 71.06 -7.76
N ILE A 97 -24.09 71.20 -7.99
CA ILE A 97 -23.14 70.09 -8.16
C ILE A 97 -23.17 69.15 -6.96
N LEU A 98 -23.10 69.67 -5.73
CA LEU A 98 -23.17 68.84 -4.51
C LEU A 98 -24.52 68.15 -4.37
N SER A 99 -25.61 68.79 -4.78
CA SER A 99 -26.94 68.17 -4.75
C SER A 99 -27.05 67.04 -5.77
N GLU A 100 -26.48 67.21 -6.98
CA GLU A 100 -26.42 66.18 -8.01
C GLU A 100 -25.53 65.01 -7.58
N GLN A 101 -24.36 65.29 -7.00
CA GLN A 101 -23.48 64.26 -6.45
C GLN A 101 -24.18 63.46 -5.35
N THR A 102 -24.87 64.13 -4.42
CA THR A 102 -25.60 63.46 -3.35
C THR A 102 -26.75 62.61 -3.91
N ASN A 103 -27.48 63.12 -4.91
CA ASN A 103 -28.55 62.36 -5.57
C ASN A 103 -28.01 61.14 -6.31
N PHE A 104 -26.89 61.30 -7.02
CA PHE A 104 -26.20 60.20 -7.69
C PHE A 104 -25.75 59.13 -6.70
N GLU A 105 -25.14 59.51 -5.57
CA GLU A 105 -24.76 58.56 -4.51
C GLU A 105 -25.99 57.82 -3.94
N VAL A 106 -27.11 58.51 -3.76
CA VAL A 106 -28.38 57.90 -3.34
C VAL A 106 -28.89 56.89 -4.37
N GLU A 107 -28.81 57.21 -5.67
CA GLU A 107 -29.21 56.29 -6.75
C GLU A 107 -28.30 55.07 -6.83
N GLN A 108 -26.98 55.24 -6.67
CA GLN A 108 -26.02 54.12 -6.64
C GLN A 108 -26.32 53.16 -5.49
N ILE A 109 -26.59 53.69 -4.29
CA ILE A 109 -26.99 52.89 -3.14
C ILE A 109 -28.31 52.18 -3.42
N ASP A 110 -29.31 52.87 -3.98
CA ASP A 110 -30.60 52.26 -4.30
C ASP A 110 -30.45 51.12 -5.32
N LEU A 111 -29.66 51.33 -6.38
CA LEU A 111 -29.38 50.32 -7.40
C LEU A 111 -28.64 49.12 -6.82
N ALA A 112 -27.68 49.36 -5.91
CA ALA A 112 -26.99 48.28 -5.20
C ALA A 112 -27.92 47.47 -4.30
N ILE A 113 -28.90 48.12 -3.63
CA ILE A 113 -29.93 47.43 -2.85
C ILE A 113 -30.87 46.64 -3.76
N ASN A 114 -31.33 47.23 -4.87
CA ASN A 114 -32.20 46.58 -5.85
C ASN A 114 -31.52 45.32 -6.44
N SER A 115 -30.23 45.41 -6.76
CA SER A 115 -29.42 44.25 -7.18
C SER A 115 -29.40 43.17 -6.10
N LEU A 116 -29.19 43.53 -4.84
CA LEU A 116 -29.14 42.57 -3.74
C LEU A 116 -30.51 41.90 -3.48
N GLU A 117 -31.60 42.66 -3.58
CA GLU A 117 -32.96 42.12 -3.48
C GLU A 117 -33.30 41.20 -4.67
N ALA A 118 -32.83 41.53 -5.88
CA ALA A 118 -33.00 40.68 -7.05
C ALA A 118 -32.21 39.36 -6.92
N ASP A 119 -30.97 39.43 -6.42
CA ASP A 119 -30.15 38.25 -6.16
C ASP A 119 -30.79 37.33 -5.10
N LEU A 120 -31.41 37.92 -4.06
CA LEU A 120 -32.17 37.17 -3.06
C LEU A 120 -33.41 36.49 -3.63
N LYS A 121 -34.11 37.12 -4.58
CA LYS A 121 -35.24 36.48 -5.29
C LYS A 121 -34.77 35.32 -6.18
N LYS A 122 -33.55 35.41 -6.72
CA LYS A 122 -32.91 34.38 -7.56
C LYS A 122 -31.95 33.49 -6.76
N TYR A 123 -32.26 33.26 -5.48
CA TYR A 123 -31.37 32.58 -4.54
C TYR A 123 -30.77 31.29 -5.09
N ASP A 124 -31.60 30.40 -5.64
CA ASP A 124 -31.17 29.09 -6.11
C ASP A 124 -30.27 29.17 -7.36
N ALA A 125 -30.54 30.11 -8.26
CA ALA A 125 -29.73 30.31 -9.47
C ALA A 125 -28.33 30.85 -9.11
N VAL A 126 -28.27 31.79 -8.16
CA VAL A 126 -27.01 32.34 -7.65
C VAL A 126 -26.24 31.27 -6.86
N LEU A 127 -26.95 30.45 -6.09
CA LEU A 127 -26.37 29.30 -5.41
C LEU A 127 -25.76 28.33 -6.42
N LEU A 128 -26.42 28.00 -7.53
CA LEU A 128 -25.86 27.09 -8.53
C LEU A 128 -24.54 27.60 -9.13
N ALA A 129 -24.43 28.90 -9.41
CA ALA A 129 -23.23 29.53 -9.98
C ALA A 129 -22.00 29.56 -9.05
N MET A 130 -22.18 29.39 -7.73
CA MET A 130 -21.07 29.38 -6.78
C MET A 130 -20.15 28.14 -6.96
N LYS A 131 -18.84 28.34 -6.76
CA LYS A 131 -17.85 27.25 -6.76
C LYS A 131 -18.04 26.35 -5.54
N LYS A 132 -17.93 25.03 -5.75
CA LYS A 132 -17.98 24.03 -4.67
C LYS A 132 -16.63 23.94 -3.96
N ILE A 133 -16.64 23.67 -2.65
CA ILE A 133 -15.40 23.41 -1.91
C ILE A 133 -14.87 22.02 -2.20
N GLU A 134 -13.55 21.93 -2.41
CA GLU A 134 -12.83 20.67 -2.51
C GLU A 134 -12.60 20.07 -1.12
N ILE A 135 -13.32 18.99 -0.83
CA ILE A 135 -13.09 18.12 0.33
C ILE A 135 -12.23 16.93 -0.11
N ASN A 136 -11.07 16.77 0.53
CA ASN A 136 -10.13 15.69 0.27
C ASN A 136 -10.77 14.32 0.56
N GLU A 137 -10.76 13.42 -0.42
CA GLU A 137 -11.42 12.10 -0.38
C GLU A 137 -10.79 11.11 0.60
N LYS A 138 -9.57 11.39 1.08
CA LYS A 138 -8.84 10.50 1.99
C LYS A 138 -9.48 10.38 3.39
N LEU A 139 -10.45 11.23 3.73
CA LEU A 139 -11.10 11.26 5.06
C LEU A 139 -12.30 10.30 5.14
N LYS A 140 -12.04 9.01 5.38
CA LYS A 140 -13.09 7.96 5.53
C LYS A 140 -14.20 8.35 6.52
N SER A 141 -13.88 9.08 7.59
CA SER A 141 -14.83 9.53 8.61
C SER A 141 -15.81 10.61 8.12
N LEU A 142 -15.51 11.33 7.03
CA LEU A 142 -16.35 12.39 6.48
C LEU A 142 -16.99 12.02 5.12
N VAL A 143 -16.68 10.85 4.56
CA VAL A 143 -17.19 10.43 3.24
C VAL A 143 -18.72 10.36 3.24
N TYR A 144 -19.33 9.83 4.31
CA TYR A 144 -20.78 9.62 4.38
C TYR A 144 -21.61 10.91 4.40
N LYS A 145 -21.03 12.04 4.80
CA LYS A 145 -21.71 13.35 4.86
C LYS A 145 -20.99 14.43 4.04
N LYS A 146 -20.15 14.02 3.08
CA LYS A 146 -19.40 14.94 2.21
C LYS A 146 -20.34 15.88 1.43
N SER A 147 -21.44 15.36 0.90
CA SER A 147 -22.46 16.15 0.18
C SER A 147 -23.05 17.24 1.07
N PHE A 148 -23.47 16.88 2.29
CA PHE A 148 -24.01 17.82 3.27
C PHE A 148 -23.05 18.97 3.57
N PHE A 149 -21.77 18.70 3.81
CA PHE A 149 -20.79 19.76 4.09
C PHE A 149 -20.52 20.64 2.87
N ILE A 150 -20.50 20.08 1.65
CA ILE A 150 -20.30 20.87 0.42
C ILE A 150 -21.49 21.77 0.17
N GLU A 151 -22.71 21.26 0.27
CA GLU A 151 -23.94 22.00 0.03
C GLU A 151 -24.15 23.09 1.08
N SER A 152 -24.03 22.73 2.36
CA SER A 152 -24.18 23.68 3.47
C SER A 152 -23.13 24.77 3.44
N GLN A 153 -21.88 24.44 3.12
CA GLN A 153 -20.82 25.45 3.03
C GLN A 153 -20.98 26.35 1.81
N LYS A 154 -21.45 25.81 0.67
CA LYS A 154 -21.79 26.61 -0.51
C LYS A 154 -22.89 27.62 -0.20
N GLU A 155 -23.90 27.18 0.54
CA GLU A 155 -24.98 28.04 1.01
C GLU A 155 -24.49 29.10 2.00
N LEU A 156 -23.61 28.72 2.93
CA LEU A 156 -22.97 29.63 3.86
C LEU A 156 -22.10 30.68 3.17
N ASP A 157 -21.33 30.31 2.14
CA ASP A 157 -20.50 31.25 1.38
C ASP A 157 -21.35 32.32 0.69
N LEU A 158 -22.50 31.93 0.13
CA LEU A 158 -23.48 32.86 -0.42
C LEU A 158 -24.06 33.80 0.65
N LEU A 159 -24.51 33.24 1.77
CA LEU A 159 -25.08 34.03 2.87
C LEU A 159 -24.03 34.95 3.51
N ASN A 160 -22.76 34.53 3.58
CA ASN A 160 -21.63 35.34 4.03
C ASN A 160 -21.37 36.52 3.06
N ALA A 161 -21.41 36.27 1.75
CA ALA A 161 -21.25 37.31 0.73
C ALA A 161 -22.38 38.36 0.82
N PHE A 162 -23.63 37.91 0.97
CA PHE A 162 -24.76 38.82 1.17
C PHE A 162 -24.65 39.60 2.48
N ALA A 163 -24.29 38.93 3.59
CA ALA A 163 -24.10 39.61 4.87
C ALA A 163 -22.99 40.67 4.81
N ALA A 164 -21.87 40.38 4.14
CA ALA A 164 -20.78 41.33 3.93
C ALA A 164 -21.24 42.54 3.08
N ARG A 165 -21.98 42.29 1.99
CA ARG A 165 -22.51 43.35 1.13
C ARG A 165 -23.52 44.24 1.86
N ILE A 166 -24.42 43.66 2.65
CA ILE A 166 -25.36 44.42 3.51
C ILE A 166 -24.59 45.30 4.49
N ASN A 167 -23.59 44.76 5.18
CA ASN A 167 -22.82 45.51 6.15
C ASN A 167 -22.00 46.65 5.50
N SER A 168 -21.46 46.42 4.30
CA SER A 168 -20.78 47.46 3.52
C SER A 168 -21.73 48.58 3.14
N LEU A 169 -22.89 48.23 2.55
CA LEU A 169 -23.89 49.21 2.12
C LEU A 169 -24.51 49.97 3.30
N ARG A 170 -24.67 49.34 4.47
CA ARG A 170 -25.08 50.03 5.71
C ARG A 170 -24.04 51.09 6.12
N LYS A 171 -22.75 50.76 6.10
CA LYS A 171 -21.67 51.71 6.42
C LYS A 171 -21.63 52.86 5.41
N GLU A 172 -21.80 52.55 4.13
CA GLU A 172 -21.85 53.53 3.05
C GLU A 172 -23.05 54.48 3.23
N THR A 173 -24.25 53.95 3.43
CA THR A 173 -25.48 54.74 3.68
C THR A 173 -25.33 55.69 4.87
N ILE A 174 -24.65 55.25 5.94
CA ILE A 174 -24.39 56.10 7.11
C ILE A 174 -23.40 57.23 6.76
N LYS A 175 -22.33 56.91 6.02
CA LYS A 175 -21.26 57.85 5.63
C LYS A 175 -21.73 58.89 4.61
N THR A 176 -22.54 58.49 3.64
CA THR A 176 -23.07 59.35 2.57
C THR A 176 -23.93 60.48 3.14
N GLN A 177 -23.72 61.71 2.65
CA GLN A 177 -24.34 62.92 3.18
C GLN A 177 -25.75 63.16 2.60
N MET A 178 -26.66 62.19 2.75
CA MET A 178 -28.04 62.26 2.23
C MET A 178 -29.06 62.71 3.29
N ARG A 179 -30.28 63.07 2.84
CA ARG A 179 -31.43 63.37 3.73
C ARG A 179 -31.72 62.20 4.67
N ILE A 180 -32.07 62.50 5.92
CA ILE A 180 -32.38 61.49 6.96
C ILE A 180 -33.52 60.56 6.53
N SER A 181 -34.53 61.07 5.82
CA SER A 181 -35.62 60.26 5.28
C SER A 181 -35.15 59.18 4.32
N ALA A 182 -34.18 59.49 3.44
CA ALA A 182 -33.58 58.53 2.52
C ALA A 182 -32.75 57.48 3.27
N LYS A 183 -31.92 57.89 4.25
CA LYS A 183 -31.18 56.97 5.12
C LYS A 183 -32.12 55.97 5.81
N ASN A 184 -33.20 56.46 6.41
CA ASN A 184 -34.17 55.62 7.10
C ASN A 184 -34.87 54.64 6.16
N LYS A 185 -35.15 55.04 4.91
CA LYS A 185 -35.72 54.15 3.89
C LYS A 185 -34.75 53.01 3.58
N PHE A 186 -33.48 53.30 3.33
CA PHE A 186 -32.46 52.28 3.05
C PHE A 186 -32.20 51.35 4.24
N LEU A 187 -32.09 51.91 5.46
CA LEU A 187 -31.89 51.12 6.68
C LEU A 187 -33.06 50.15 6.95
N LYS A 188 -34.30 50.56 6.69
CA LYS A 188 -35.47 49.67 6.78
C LYS A 188 -35.39 48.52 5.77
N ARG A 189 -34.99 48.79 4.52
CA ARG A 189 -34.79 47.74 3.51
C ARG A 189 -33.68 46.77 3.93
N PHE A 190 -32.55 47.27 4.42
CA PHE A 190 -31.48 46.42 4.95
C PHE A 190 -31.89 45.60 6.17
N ALA A 191 -32.85 46.07 6.97
CA ALA A 191 -33.39 45.31 8.10
C ALA A 191 -34.18 44.09 7.58
N ILE A 192 -35.13 44.32 6.66
CA ILE A 192 -35.95 43.25 6.04
C ILE A 192 -35.06 42.18 5.39
N ILE A 193 -34.09 42.62 4.58
CA ILE A 193 -33.12 41.75 3.93
C ILE A 193 -32.28 40.97 4.97
N GLY A 194 -31.85 41.66 6.03
CA GLY A 194 -31.08 41.08 7.12
C GLY A 194 -31.84 40.00 7.89
N ASP A 195 -33.13 40.23 8.16
CA ASP A 195 -33.99 39.29 8.90
C ASP A 195 -34.17 37.96 8.16
N ILE A 196 -33.96 37.93 6.84
CA ILE A 196 -33.96 36.70 6.04
C ILE A 196 -32.60 36.00 6.12
N ILE A 197 -31.50 36.74 5.92
CA ILE A 197 -30.15 36.17 5.77
C ILE A 197 -29.53 35.76 7.11
N PHE A 198 -29.58 36.62 8.13
CA PHE A 198 -28.83 36.39 9.38
C PHE A 198 -29.34 35.16 10.16
N PRO A 199 -30.66 34.92 10.32
CA PRO A 199 -31.14 33.73 11.01
C PRO A 199 -30.85 32.44 10.23
N LYS A 200 -31.01 32.46 8.89
CA LYS A 200 -30.73 31.30 8.04
C LYS A 200 -29.25 30.92 8.11
N ARG A 201 -28.36 31.91 8.03
CA ARG A 201 -26.92 31.73 8.22
C ARG A 201 -26.60 31.10 9.57
N LYS A 202 -27.18 31.63 10.66
CA LYS A 202 -26.95 31.09 12.01
C LYS A 202 -27.35 29.62 12.11
N LYS A 203 -28.54 29.25 11.62
CA LYS A 203 -29.01 27.85 11.62
C LYS A 203 -28.08 26.90 10.88
N ILE A 204 -27.59 27.29 9.70
CA ILE A 204 -26.69 26.44 8.92
C ILE A 204 -25.32 26.34 9.60
N VAL A 205 -24.79 27.43 10.16
CA VAL A 205 -23.54 27.40 10.95
C VAL A 205 -23.68 26.44 12.13
N ASP A 206 -24.78 26.52 12.88
CA ASP A 206 -25.02 25.67 14.05
C ASP A 206 -25.09 24.18 13.62
N SER A 207 -25.85 23.87 12.56
CA SER A 207 -25.98 22.51 12.03
C SER A 207 -24.65 21.94 11.50
N VAL A 208 -23.88 22.72 10.74
CA VAL A 208 -22.55 22.31 10.25
C VAL A 208 -21.58 22.11 11.42
N SER A 209 -21.69 22.94 12.45
CA SER A 209 -20.85 22.87 13.65
C SER A 209 -21.11 21.61 14.46
N GLU A 210 -22.37 21.30 14.75
CA GLU A 210 -22.76 20.09 15.48
C GLU A 210 -22.32 18.82 14.73
N GLU A 211 -22.61 18.75 13.43
CA GLU A 211 -22.28 17.58 12.62
C GLU A 211 -20.77 17.36 12.50
N PHE A 212 -20.00 18.45 12.40
CA PHE A 212 -18.55 18.39 12.36
C PHE A 212 -17.96 17.93 13.71
N SER A 213 -18.52 18.40 14.83
CA SER A 213 -18.13 17.93 16.16
C SER A 213 -18.40 16.44 16.35
N ILE A 214 -19.58 15.95 15.96
CA ILE A 214 -19.92 14.52 15.99
C ILE A 214 -18.92 13.69 15.17
N SER A 215 -18.57 14.17 13.98
CA SER A 215 -17.62 13.49 13.08
C SER A 215 -16.22 13.40 13.69
N ILE A 216 -15.76 14.46 14.39
CA ILE A 216 -14.47 14.49 15.08
C ILE A 216 -14.47 13.60 16.31
N ASP A 217 -15.56 13.58 17.08
CA ASP A 217 -15.68 12.70 18.23
C ASP A 217 -15.71 11.22 17.81
N GLY A 218 -16.40 10.91 16.70
CA GLY A 218 -16.35 9.59 16.07
C GLY A 218 -14.94 9.20 15.63
N PHE A 219 -14.18 10.13 15.03
CA PHE A 219 -12.77 9.91 14.70
C PHE A 219 -11.91 9.69 15.94
N ALA A 220 -12.10 10.48 16.99
CA ALA A 220 -11.36 10.37 18.24
C ALA A 220 -11.64 9.05 18.99
N LYS A 221 -12.87 8.54 18.94
CA LYS A 221 -13.26 7.23 19.50
C LYS A 221 -12.64 6.07 18.73
N ASN A 222 -12.62 6.13 17.40
CA ASN A 222 -12.02 5.12 16.53
C ASN A 222 -10.50 5.27 16.36
N PHE A 223 -9.88 6.16 17.14
CA PHE A 223 -8.46 6.48 17.06
C PHE A 223 -7.62 5.36 17.67
N ASP A 224 -7.21 4.40 16.84
CA ASP A 224 -6.37 3.27 17.26
C ASP A 224 -4.95 3.36 16.68
N LEU A 225 -3.97 3.49 17.58
CA LEU A 225 -2.54 3.56 17.26
C LEU A 225 -1.97 2.22 16.77
N LYS A 226 -2.66 1.10 17.02
CA LYS A 226 -2.18 -0.25 16.68
C LYS A 226 -2.59 -0.71 15.29
N LYS A 227 -3.72 -0.21 14.76
CA LYS A 227 -4.29 -0.66 13.49
C LYS A 227 -3.81 0.12 12.27
N VAL A 228 -3.37 1.37 12.45
CA VAL A 228 -3.10 2.29 11.33
C VAL A 228 -1.72 2.92 11.48
N SER A 229 -0.99 3.02 10.36
CA SER A 229 0.31 3.70 10.30
C SER A 229 0.22 5.14 10.82
N PHE A 230 1.20 5.54 11.64
CA PHE A 230 1.30 6.89 12.21
C PHE A 230 1.28 7.99 11.15
N PHE A 231 1.80 7.72 9.94
CA PHE A 231 1.78 8.68 8.83
C PHE A 231 0.36 8.99 8.37
N ILE A 232 -0.48 7.96 8.22
CA ILE A 232 -1.88 8.09 7.81
C ILE A 232 -2.69 8.82 8.88
N LEU A 233 -2.46 8.52 10.17
CA LEU A 233 -3.12 9.20 11.28
C LEU A 233 -2.76 10.69 11.32
N LYS A 234 -1.48 11.04 11.12
CA LYS A 234 -1.05 12.45 11.03
C LYS A 234 -1.66 13.18 9.85
N ASP A 235 -1.69 12.55 8.69
CA ASP A 235 -2.28 13.15 7.50
C ASP A 235 -3.80 13.35 7.67
N ALA A 236 -4.50 12.37 8.26
CA ALA A 236 -5.90 12.49 8.60
C ALA A 236 -6.17 13.66 9.57
N ILE A 237 -5.39 13.80 10.65
CA ILE A 237 -5.53 14.92 11.59
C ILE A 237 -5.29 16.26 10.90
N LYS A 238 -4.24 16.38 10.08
CA LYS A 238 -3.97 17.62 9.32
C LYS A 238 -5.10 17.96 8.37
N ASN A 239 -5.63 16.97 7.66
CA ASN A 239 -6.74 17.14 6.75
C ASN A 239 -8.01 17.59 7.49
N LEU A 240 -8.32 17.02 8.65
CA LEU A 240 -9.43 17.45 9.51
C LEU A 240 -9.25 18.89 10.04
N GLN A 241 -8.03 19.25 10.46
CA GLN A 241 -7.73 20.61 10.91
C GLN A 241 -7.83 21.63 9.77
N ASN A 242 -7.38 21.27 8.56
CA ASN A 242 -7.52 22.13 7.39
C ASN A 242 -8.98 22.26 6.95
N LEU A 243 -9.76 21.19 7.05
CA LEU A 243 -11.19 21.21 6.77
C LEU A 243 -11.94 22.09 7.78
N ALA A 244 -11.59 22.01 9.07
CA ALA A 244 -12.14 22.88 10.11
C ALA A 244 -11.90 24.38 9.83
N LYS A 245 -10.80 24.73 9.15
CA LYS A 245 -10.51 26.12 8.74
C LYS A 245 -11.27 26.55 7.49
N LYS A 246 -11.59 25.61 6.59
CA LYS A 246 -12.37 25.87 5.37
C LYS A 246 -13.86 25.97 5.66
N LEU A 247 -14.35 25.20 6.63
CA LEU A 247 -15.74 25.26 7.06
C LEU A 247 -15.98 26.50 7.93
N THR A 248 -17.13 27.15 7.74
CA THR A 248 -17.59 28.22 8.60
C THR A 248 -18.27 27.62 9.83
N LEU A 249 -17.47 27.43 10.89
CA LEU A 249 -17.91 26.84 12.15
C LEU A 249 -18.16 27.90 13.22
N ASN A 250 -19.00 27.57 14.21
CA ASN A 250 -19.10 28.32 15.45
C ASN A 250 -17.75 28.28 16.19
N THR A 251 -17.41 29.36 16.88
CA THR A 251 -16.15 29.52 17.63
C THR A 251 -15.94 28.39 18.63
N GLU A 252 -16.98 28.01 19.37
CA GLU A 252 -16.92 26.94 20.37
C GLU A 252 -16.63 25.57 19.74
N ALA A 253 -17.38 25.22 18.68
CA ALA A 253 -17.17 23.98 17.94
C ALA A 253 -15.78 23.91 17.33
N PHE A 254 -15.29 25.01 16.73
CA PHE A 254 -13.94 25.09 16.20
C PHE A 254 -12.87 24.88 17.28
N THR A 255 -13.01 25.50 18.45
CA THR A 255 -12.06 25.35 19.55
C THR A 255 -12.04 23.93 20.09
N ASN A 256 -13.20 23.32 20.33
CA ASN A 256 -13.32 21.97 20.87
C ASN A 256 -12.75 20.93 19.89
N CYS A 257 -13.14 21.01 18.63
CA CYS A 257 -12.62 20.16 17.56
C CYS A 257 -11.09 20.26 17.41
N ARG A 258 -10.54 21.48 17.48
CA ARG A 258 -9.09 21.71 17.41
C ARG A 258 -8.36 21.09 18.61
N LEU A 259 -8.89 21.23 19.82
CA LEU A 259 -8.30 20.65 21.03
C LEU A 259 -8.30 19.12 20.97
N THR A 260 -9.41 18.50 20.56
CA THR A 260 -9.52 17.05 20.40
C THR A 260 -8.53 16.51 19.38
N LEU A 261 -8.40 17.17 18.23
CA LEU A 261 -7.43 16.80 17.19
C LEU A 261 -5.98 17.00 17.65
N SER A 262 -5.68 18.04 18.43
CA SER A 262 -4.36 18.25 19.03
C SER A 262 -4.01 17.16 20.02
N LYS A 263 -4.94 16.76 20.89
CA LYS A 263 -4.75 15.63 21.82
C LYS A 263 -4.44 14.33 21.06
N CYS A 264 -5.12 14.07 19.94
CA CYS A 264 -4.85 12.91 19.09
C CYS A 264 -3.46 13.00 18.44
N TRP A 265 -3.06 14.18 17.98
CA TRP A 265 -1.73 14.43 17.41
C TRP A 265 -0.61 14.17 18.42
N ASP A 266 -0.78 14.64 19.65
CA ASP A 266 0.20 14.45 20.72
C ASP A 266 0.35 12.97 21.10
N LYS A 267 -0.77 12.22 21.15
CA LYS A 267 -0.75 10.76 21.34
C LYS A 267 0.07 10.06 20.25
N VAL A 268 -0.11 10.40 18.98
CA VAL A 268 0.68 9.82 17.87
C VAL A 268 2.15 10.22 17.98
N LYS A 269 2.45 11.47 18.34
CA LYS A 269 3.83 11.94 18.49
C LYS A 269 4.58 11.20 19.60
N LEU A 270 3.91 10.93 20.73
CA LEU A 270 4.46 10.15 21.84
C LEU A 270 4.66 8.68 21.46
N ALA A 271 3.70 8.07 20.75
CA ALA A 271 3.80 6.71 20.25
C ALA A 271 4.94 6.55 19.20
N GLU A 272 5.11 7.51 18.30
CA GLU A 272 6.21 7.48 17.33
C GLU A 272 7.57 7.68 18.01
N LYS A 273 7.64 8.55 19.03
CA LYS A 273 8.89 8.77 19.79
C LYS A 273 9.30 7.53 20.57
N SER A 274 8.35 6.81 21.18
CA SER A 274 8.63 5.52 21.84
C SER A 274 9.03 4.45 20.84
N TYR A 275 8.32 4.33 19.71
CA TYR A 275 8.66 3.39 18.65
C TYR A 275 10.05 3.65 18.04
N LYS A 276 10.44 4.91 17.84
CA LYS A 276 11.79 5.28 17.38
C LYS A 276 12.86 4.89 18.40
N LYS A 277 12.61 5.11 19.70
CA LYS A 277 13.52 4.69 20.78
C LYS A 277 13.68 3.17 20.83
N GLU A 278 12.59 2.40 20.70
CA GLU A 278 12.64 0.93 20.63
C GLU A 278 13.39 0.43 19.40
N ARG A 279 13.17 1.05 18.23
CA ARG A 279 13.88 0.70 17.00
C ARG A 279 15.38 1.01 17.10
N GLN A 280 15.76 2.10 17.75
CA GLN A 280 17.16 2.45 17.96
C GLN A 280 17.86 1.47 18.92
N LYS A 281 17.19 1.07 20.01
CA LYS A 281 17.67 -0.02 20.88
C LYS A 281 17.80 -1.34 20.12
N SER A 282 16.80 -1.70 19.32
CA SER A 282 16.80 -2.93 18.51
C SER A 282 17.93 -2.94 17.49
N LYS A 283 18.23 -1.80 16.83
CA LYS A 283 19.39 -1.68 15.93
C LYS A 283 20.71 -1.93 16.65
N GLY A 284 20.91 -1.35 17.83
CA GLY A 284 22.12 -1.60 18.62
C GLY A 284 22.32 -3.09 18.96
N PHE A 285 21.24 -3.82 19.23
CA PHE A 285 21.27 -5.26 19.44
C PHE A 285 21.54 -6.06 18.15
N ILE A 286 21.00 -5.62 17.00
CA ILE A 286 21.27 -6.22 15.68
C ILE A 286 22.74 -6.02 15.31
N ASP A 287 23.30 -4.82 15.51
CA ASP A 287 24.70 -4.52 15.19
C ASP A 287 25.65 -5.37 16.06
N GLN A 288 25.33 -5.55 17.35
CA GLN A 288 26.07 -6.46 18.23
C GLN A 288 25.96 -7.94 17.80
N ALA A 289 24.80 -8.38 17.31
CA ALA A 289 24.63 -9.73 16.79
C ALA A 289 25.39 -9.91 15.46
N LEU A 290 25.42 -8.90 14.59
CA LEU A 290 26.18 -8.92 13.34
C LEU A 290 27.69 -9.02 13.58
N LEU A 291 28.23 -8.30 14.57
CA LEU A 291 29.64 -8.42 14.96
C LEU A 291 30.00 -9.85 15.41
N LYS A 292 29.11 -10.52 16.16
CA LYS A 292 29.30 -11.93 16.53
C LYS A 292 29.22 -12.87 15.33
N ILE A 293 28.34 -12.59 14.37
CA ILE A 293 28.21 -13.38 13.13
C ILE A 293 29.43 -13.18 12.21
N GLU A 294 30.00 -11.97 12.15
CA GLU A 294 31.25 -11.72 11.42
C GLU A 294 32.44 -12.46 12.04
N ASN A 295 32.51 -12.53 13.37
CA ASN A 295 33.52 -13.34 14.05
C ASN A 295 33.34 -14.83 13.74
N LEU A 296 32.10 -15.34 13.73
CA LEU A 296 31.82 -16.72 13.32
C LEU A 296 32.22 -16.98 11.86
N LYS A 297 32.01 -16.00 10.96
CA LYS A 297 32.47 -16.08 9.57
C LYS A 297 34.00 -16.20 9.48
N LYS A 298 34.73 -15.37 10.23
CA LYS A 298 36.21 -15.45 10.31
C LYS A 298 36.69 -16.79 10.88
N MET A 299 36.01 -17.32 11.91
CA MET A 299 36.29 -18.66 12.47
C MET A 299 36.03 -19.77 11.45
N CYS A 300 34.96 -19.67 10.65
CA CYS A 300 34.67 -20.62 9.57
C CYS A 300 35.72 -20.61 8.44
N GLU A 301 36.38 -19.46 8.22
CA GLU A 301 37.44 -19.30 7.22
C GLU A 301 38.80 -19.81 7.71
N THR A 302 39.13 -19.63 8.99
CA THR A 302 40.45 -19.95 9.58
C THR A 302 40.54 -21.37 10.16
N ASN A 303 39.45 -21.94 10.69
CA ASN A 303 39.52 -23.24 11.37
C ASN A 303 38.29 -24.12 11.05
N PRO A 304 38.40 -25.13 10.16
CA PRO A 304 37.28 -25.98 9.75
C PRO A 304 36.98 -27.08 10.78
N ASN A 305 37.02 -26.77 12.08
CA ASN A 305 36.65 -27.72 13.12
C ASN A 305 35.15 -27.60 13.41
N ASP A 306 34.37 -28.58 12.93
CA ASP A 306 32.90 -28.56 12.94
C ASP A 306 32.30 -28.39 14.35
N LYS A 307 32.99 -28.81 15.41
CA LYS A 307 32.47 -28.77 16.79
C LYS A 307 32.48 -27.36 17.39
N ASP A 308 33.53 -26.60 17.15
CA ASP A 308 33.69 -25.26 17.73
C ASP A 308 32.73 -24.27 17.08
N ILE A 309 32.50 -24.41 15.77
CA ILE A 309 31.55 -23.62 14.98
C ILE A 309 30.09 -23.89 15.40
N LEU A 310 29.76 -25.14 15.74
CA LEU A 310 28.44 -25.52 16.25
C LEU A 310 28.18 -24.97 17.66
N ASN A 311 29.22 -24.82 18.48
CA ASN A 311 29.11 -24.27 19.82
C ASN A 311 28.94 -22.74 19.78
N GLU A 312 29.74 -22.03 18.98
CA GLU A 312 29.56 -20.58 18.78
C GLU A 312 28.20 -20.24 18.15
N GLU A 313 27.69 -21.09 17.25
CA GLU A 313 26.33 -20.94 16.71
C GLU A 313 25.27 -21.04 17.82
N LYS A 314 25.38 -22.02 18.72
CA LYS A 314 24.44 -22.17 19.84
C LYS A 314 24.51 -20.96 20.77
N GLU A 315 25.69 -20.41 20.99
CA GLU A 315 25.87 -19.18 21.78
C GLU A 315 25.26 -17.96 21.10
N ILE A 316 25.43 -17.80 19.78
CA ILE A 316 24.79 -16.74 19.00
C ILE A 316 23.27 -16.91 19.00
N PHE A 317 22.75 -18.14 18.86
CA PHE A 317 21.31 -18.39 18.94
C PHE A 317 20.74 -18.14 20.32
N ASN A 318 21.46 -18.51 21.38
CA ASN A 318 21.05 -18.21 22.76
C ASN A 318 21.07 -16.70 23.02
N PHE A 319 22.07 -15.98 22.49
CA PHE A 319 22.13 -14.53 22.54
C PHE A 319 21.00 -13.86 21.74
N ILE A 320 20.64 -14.39 20.56
CA ILE A 320 19.51 -13.89 19.77
C ILE A 320 18.17 -14.17 20.48
N LYS A 321 18.06 -15.28 21.23
CA LYS A 321 16.85 -15.63 22.00
C LYS A 321 16.66 -14.77 23.26
N THR A 322 17.74 -14.30 23.89
CA THR A 322 17.66 -13.40 25.04
C THR A 322 17.34 -11.96 24.64
N LEU A 323 17.55 -11.60 23.38
CA LEU A 323 17.23 -10.29 22.83
C LEU A 323 15.76 -10.23 22.36
N SER A 324 15.04 -9.18 22.77
CA SER A 324 13.66 -8.93 22.34
C SER A 324 13.61 -8.37 20.91
N LEU A 325 14.03 -9.17 19.93
CA LEU A 325 14.04 -8.83 18.51
C LEU A 325 12.73 -9.24 17.83
N LYS A 326 12.35 -8.53 16.76
CA LYS A 326 11.18 -8.89 15.95
C LYS A 326 11.46 -10.13 15.10
N ASN A 327 10.42 -10.88 14.74
CA ASN A 327 10.53 -12.09 13.92
C ASN A 327 11.27 -11.88 12.58
N GLU A 328 11.14 -10.71 11.96
CA GLU A 328 11.83 -10.35 10.72
C GLU A 328 13.34 -10.19 10.94
N ASP A 329 13.73 -9.52 12.02
CA ASP A 329 15.15 -9.33 12.38
C ASP A 329 15.80 -10.67 12.76
N ILE A 330 15.06 -11.57 13.42
CA ILE A 330 15.51 -12.93 13.72
C ILE A 330 15.70 -13.75 12.43
N LYS A 331 14.80 -13.61 11.44
CA LYS A 331 14.97 -14.25 10.12
C LYS A 331 16.20 -13.73 9.39
N PHE A 332 16.45 -12.42 9.44
CA PHE A 332 17.63 -11.81 8.83
C PHE A 332 18.94 -12.30 9.46
N LEU A 333 19.01 -12.34 10.80
CA LEU A 333 20.19 -12.86 11.50
C LEU A 333 20.41 -14.35 11.24
N LYS A 334 19.33 -15.16 11.18
CA LYS A 334 19.40 -16.57 10.77
C LYS A 334 19.93 -16.75 9.34
N PHE A 335 19.48 -15.91 8.41
CA PHE A 335 19.98 -15.93 7.04
C PHE A 335 21.48 -15.61 7.00
N LYS A 336 21.94 -14.61 7.75
CA LYS A 336 23.36 -14.25 7.85
C LYS A 336 24.23 -15.33 8.48
N ILE A 337 23.72 -16.06 9.50
CA ILE A 337 24.40 -17.23 10.08
C ILE A 337 24.53 -18.35 9.02
N ASN A 338 23.48 -18.60 8.24
CA ASN A 338 23.52 -19.60 7.18
C ASN A 338 24.48 -19.21 6.04
N GLU A 339 24.55 -17.92 5.70
CA GLU A 339 25.49 -17.37 4.72
C GLU A 339 26.95 -17.58 5.19
N ALA A 340 27.25 -17.33 6.47
CA ALA A 340 28.55 -17.60 7.05
C ALA A 340 28.95 -19.10 6.98
N LYS A 341 27.96 -20.01 6.96
CA LYS A 341 28.16 -21.47 6.88
C LYS A 341 28.15 -22.07 5.48
N ALA A 342 27.80 -21.28 4.45
CA ALA A 342 27.83 -21.71 3.06
C ALA A 342 29.11 -22.47 2.65
N PRO A 343 30.34 -22.03 3.02
CA PRO A 343 31.56 -22.76 2.66
C PRO A 343 31.65 -24.17 3.26
N ILE A 344 31.12 -24.39 4.47
CA ILE A 344 31.13 -25.71 5.14
C ILE A 344 30.11 -26.65 4.49
N HIS A 345 28.91 -26.14 4.19
CA HIS A 345 27.89 -26.90 3.49
C HIS A 345 28.34 -27.33 2.10
N GLN A 346 29.04 -26.46 1.36
CA GLN A 346 29.62 -26.79 0.07
C GLN A 346 30.70 -27.88 0.19
N LYS A 347 31.56 -27.84 1.21
CA LYS A 347 32.54 -28.91 1.48
C LYS A 347 31.86 -30.25 1.78
N LYS A 348 30.82 -30.27 2.63
CA LYS A 348 30.05 -31.49 2.95
C LYS A 348 29.32 -32.06 1.74
N LYS A 349 28.76 -31.20 0.87
CA LYS A 349 28.08 -31.63 -0.36
C LYS A 349 29.06 -32.29 -1.34
N LYS A 350 30.24 -31.69 -1.55
CA LYS A 350 31.32 -32.28 -2.37
C LYS A 350 31.80 -33.63 -1.85
N ILE A 351 31.86 -33.84 -0.53
CA ILE A 351 32.22 -35.13 0.06
C ILE A 351 31.14 -36.19 -0.17
N LYS A 352 29.85 -35.81 -0.07
CA LYS A 352 28.74 -36.74 -0.35
C LYS A 352 28.65 -37.10 -1.84
N GLU A 353 28.78 -36.12 -2.72
CA GLU A 353 28.80 -36.34 -4.18
C GLU A 353 29.95 -37.26 -4.59
N LYS A 354 31.16 -37.09 -4.01
CA LYS A 354 32.29 -38.01 -4.23
C LYS A 354 32.03 -39.44 -3.72
N LYS A 355 31.27 -39.62 -2.65
CA LYS A 355 30.92 -40.96 -2.15
C LYS A 355 29.93 -41.65 -3.08
N ILE A 356 28.90 -40.92 -3.52
CA ILE A 356 27.87 -41.42 -4.42
C ILE A 356 28.49 -41.80 -5.77
N SER A 357 29.37 -40.97 -6.34
CA SER A 357 30.02 -41.28 -7.63
C SER A 357 30.88 -42.55 -7.56
N VAL A 358 31.58 -42.77 -6.44
CA VAL A 358 32.40 -43.99 -6.22
C VAL A 358 31.50 -45.23 -6.06
N GLU A 359 30.32 -45.07 -5.48
CA GLU A 359 29.33 -46.15 -5.32
C GLU A 359 28.68 -46.50 -6.65
N ASP A 360 28.30 -45.49 -7.46
CA ASP A 360 27.76 -45.65 -8.81
C ASP A 360 28.76 -46.34 -9.76
N GLU A 361 30.05 -46.00 -9.69
CA GLU A 361 31.10 -46.66 -10.49
C GLU A 361 31.28 -48.13 -10.11
N ARG A 362 31.17 -48.46 -8.81
CA ARG A 362 31.20 -49.85 -8.34
C ARG A 362 30.00 -50.64 -8.81
N GLU A 363 28.80 -50.05 -8.78
CA GLU A 363 27.59 -50.70 -9.30
C GLU A 363 27.66 -50.93 -10.81
N LYS A 364 28.14 -49.95 -11.59
CA LYS A 364 28.33 -50.11 -13.04
C LYS A 364 29.30 -51.24 -13.37
N ASN A 365 30.45 -51.28 -12.70
CA ASN A 365 31.44 -52.34 -12.88
C ASN A 365 30.92 -53.73 -12.45
N ARG A 366 29.99 -53.79 -11.49
CA ARG A 366 29.33 -55.04 -11.10
C ARG A 366 28.34 -55.52 -12.16
N LYS A 367 27.53 -54.62 -12.73
CA LYS A 367 26.55 -54.95 -13.78
C LYS A 367 27.23 -55.46 -15.07
N THR A 368 28.28 -54.78 -15.51
CA THR A 368 29.00 -55.18 -16.75
C THR A 368 29.62 -56.57 -16.64
N LYS A 369 30.20 -56.93 -15.49
CA LYS A 369 30.73 -58.28 -15.25
C LYS A 369 29.63 -59.35 -15.20
N LEU A 370 28.47 -59.01 -14.64
CA LEU A 370 27.33 -59.93 -14.61
C LEU A 370 26.75 -60.19 -16.01
N ASP A 371 26.69 -59.16 -16.85
CA ASP A 371 26.26 -59.30 -18.25
C ASP A 371 27.26 -60.10 -19.09
N GLN A 372 28.57 -60.00 -18.80
CA GLN A 372 29.58 -60.85 -19.42
C GLN A 372 29.35 -62.33 -19.10
N ILE A 373 29.12 -62.69 -17.83
CA ILE A 373 28.85 -64.08 -17.43
C ILE A 373 27.56 -64.61 -18.09
N LYS A 374 26.51 -63.78 -18.20
CA LYS A 374 25.28 -64.17 -18.92
C LYS A 374 25.53 -64.42 -20.40
N ASN A 375 26.34 -63.60 -21.05
CA ASN A 375 26.69 -63.77 -22.45
C ASN A 375 27.56 -65.01 -22.65
N ASP A 376 28.53 -65.26 -21.77
CA ASP A 376 29.33 -66.49 -21.79
C ASP A 376 28.41 -67.73 -21.73
N ILE A 377 27.44 -67.78 -20.81
CA ILE A 377 26.50 -68.92 -20.70
C ILE A 377 25.62 -69.06 -21.96
N LYS A 378 25.11 -67.96 -22.51
CA LYS A 378 24.32 -67.98 -23.74
C LYS A 378 25.11 -68.44 -24.96
N THR A 379 26.34 -67.95 -25.13
CA THR A 379 27.19 -68.37 -26.25
C THR A 379 27.55 -69.85 -26.18
N LEU A 380 27.63 -70.43 -24.99
CA LEU A 380 27.80 -71.88 -24.83
C LEU A 380 26.53 -72.67 -25.15
N LEU A 381 25.35 -72.14 -24.82
CA LEU A 381 24.06 -72.75 -25.19
C LEU A 381 23.84 -72.76 -26.72
N ASP A 382 24.29 -71.72 -27.41
CA ASP A 382 24.12 -71.60 -28.88
C ASP A 382 25.13 -72.45 -29.68
N LYS A 383 26.28 -72.81 -29.10
CA LYS A 383 27.30 -73.66 -29.75
C LYS A 383 26.94 -75.15 -29.65
N SER A 384 26.14 -75.62 -30.60
CA SER A 384 25.69 -77.02 -30.69
C SER A 384 26.74 -78.03 -31.17
N GLU A 385 27.92 -77.59 -31.65
CA GLU A 385 28.94 -78.44 -32.30
C GLU A 385 30.13 -78.86 -31.41
N LEU A 386 30.25 -78.34 -30.19
CA LEU A 386 31.38 -78.65 -29.29
C LEU A 386 31.36 -80.09 -28.77
N SER A 387 32.57 -80.65 -28.60
CA SER A 387 32.80 -81.96 -27.96
C SER A 387 32.40 -81.92 -26.48
N ILE A 388 32.03 -83.07 -25.92
CA ILE A 388 31.51 -83.17 -24.54
C ILE A 388 32.58 -82.74 -23.51
N ASP A 389 33.85 -83.07 -23.76
CA ASP A 389 34.95 -82.70 -22.86
C ASP A 389 35.24 -81.19 -22.86
N GLU A 390 35.05 -80.52 -23.99
CA GLU A 390 35.23 -79.07 -24.13
C GLU A 390 34.10 -78.31 -23.42
N LEU A 391 32.85 -78.82 -23.53
CA LEU A 391 31.69 -78.26 -22.83
C LEU A 391 31.80 -78.40 -21.30
N GLU A 392 32.38 -79.48 -20.79
CA GLU A 392 32.62 -79.65 -19.35
C GLU A 392 33.74 -78.75 -18.82
N GLN A 393 34.80 -78.52 -19.60
CA GLN A 393 35.87 -77.62 -19.22
C GLN A 393 35.42 -76.15 -19.17
N GLU A 394 34.70 -75.69 -20.20
CA GLU A 394 34.17 -74.31 -20.22
C GLU A 394 33.09 -74.10 -19.14
N LYS A 395 32.29 -75.13 -18.84
CA LYS A 395 31.36 -75.11 -17.70
C LYS A 395 32.08 -74.91 -16.37
N ASN A 396 33.15 -75.67 -16.10
CA ASN A 396 33.90 -75.56 -14.86
C ASN A 396 34.57 -74.17 -14.71
N GLN A 397 35.04 -73.58 -15.82
CA GLN A 397 35.58 -72.22 -15.81
C GLN A 397 34.52 -71.16 -15.48
N ILE A 398 33.29 -71.33 -15.95
CA ILE A 398 32.18 -70.44 -15.58
C ILE A 398 31.78 -70.65 -14.11
N GLU A 399 31.80 -71.89 -13.62
CA GLU A 399 31.50 -72.21 -12.22
C GLU A 399 32.52 -71.60 -11.25
N GLU A 400 33.81 -71.62 -11.58
CA GLU A 400 34.86 -70.93 -10.82
C GLU A 400 34.67 -69.40 -10.83
N LYS A 401 34.34 -68.81 -11.99
CA LYS A 401 34.04 -67.37 -12.09
C LYS A 401 32.81 -66.98 -11.25
N LEU A 402 31.83 -67.87 -11.15
CA LEU A 402 30.59 -67.66 -10.40
C LEU A 402 30.81 -67.79 -8.88
N ASN A 403 31.66 -68.72 -8.44
CA ASN A 403 32.02 -68.92 -7.03
C ASN A 403 32.94 -67.81 -6.50
N GLY A 404 33.76 -67.20 -7.35
CA GLY A 404 34.61 -66.06 -7.00
C GLY A 404 33.89 -64.71 -6.89
N PHE A 405 32.60 -64.62 -7.23
CA PHE A 405 31.86 -63.36 -7.28
C PHE A 405 30.78 -63.28 -6.18
N ASP A 406 30.74 -62.15 -5.46
CA ASP A 406 29.73 -61.92 -4.42
C ASP A 406 28.40 -61.45 -5.04
N LEU A 407 27.70 -62.38 -5.66
CA LEU A 407 26.41 -62.16 -6.32
C LEU A 407 25.27 -62.06 -5.30
N ALA A 408 24.34 -61.12 -5.52
CA ALA A 408 23.12 -61.08 -4.74
C ALA A 408 22.28 -62.36 -4.97
N LYS A 409 21.51 -62.80 -3.96
CA LYS A 409 20.69 -64.03 -4.03
C LYS A 409 19.80 -64.10 -5.28
N PHE A 410 19.31 -62.96 -5.76
CA PHE A 410 18.47 -62.87 -6.96
C PHE A 410 19.28 -63.05 -8.26
N GLU A 411 20.48 -62.47 -8.33
CA GLU A 411 21.37 -62.61 -9.48
C GLU A 411 21.88 -64.05 -9.64
N LYS A 412 22.10 -64.75 -8.52
CA LYS A 412 22.42 -66.18 -8.50
C LYS A 412 21.31 -67.03 -9.11
N LEU A 413 20.04 -66.75 -8.81
CA LEU A 413 18.90 -67.49 -9.36
C LEU A 413 18.76 -67.33 -10.88
N ILE A 414 19.03 -66.13 -11.43
CA ILE A 414 19.00 -65.90 -12.88
C ILE A 414 20.09 -66.71 -13.58
N LEU A 415 21.31 -66.69 -13.05
CA LEU A 415 22.42 -67.43 -13.62
C LEU A 415 22.26 -68.95 -13.45
N GLU A 416 21.66 -69.40 -12.35
CA GLU A 416 21.37 -70.82 -12.11
C GLU A 416 20.37 -71.38 -13.13
N LYS A 417 19.38 -70.59 -13.57
CA LYS A 417 18.48 -70.96 -14.67
C LYS A 417 19.25 -71.31 -15.95
N ASP A 418 20.09 -70.37 -16.39
CA ASP A 418 20.82 -70.48 -17.66
C ASP A 418 21.87 -71.61 -17.56
N PHE A 419 22.51 -71.76 -16.41
CA PHE A 419 23.49 -72.83 -16.16
C PHE A 419 22.86 -74.24 -16.11
N ARG A 420 21.62 -74.38 -15.62
CA ARG A 420 20.88 -75.66 -15.64
C ARG A 420 20.46 -76.06 -17.04
N ALA A 421 20.08 -75.11 -17.88
CA ALA A 421 19.83 -75.40 -19.29
C ALA A 421 21.07 -76.01 -19.96
N LEU A 422 22.26 -75.50 -19.63
CA LEU A 422 23.53 -76.03 -20.10
C LEU A 422 23.83 -77.43 -19.54
N TYR A 423 23.55 -77.66 -18.25
CA TYR A 423 23.68 -78.99 -17.63
C TYR A 423 22.84 -80.05 -18.35
N HIS A 424 21.59 -79.74 -18.66
CA HIS A 424 20.70 -80.65 -19.36
C HIS A 424 21.10 -80.91 -20.82
N LEU A 425 21.68 -79.92 -21.51
CA LEU A 425 22.19 -80.10 -22.86
C LEU A 425 23.38 -81.07 -22.86
N ILE A 426 24.29 -80.95 -21.90
CA ILE A 426 25.41 -81.89 -21.73
C ILE A 426 24.90 -83.30 -21.44
N GLU A 427 23.92 -83.44 -20.54
CA GLU A 427 23.32 -84.75 -20.24
C GLU A 427 22.64 -85.38 -21.46
N GLU A 428 21.85 -84.62 -22.23
CA GLU A 428 21.23 -85.12 -23.46
C GLU A 428 22.26 -85.53 -24.53
N LYS A 429 23.39 -84.83 -24.64
CA LYS A 429 24.48 -85.21 -25.54
C LYS A 429 25.17 -86.51 -25.09
N LYS A 430 25.42 -86.67 -23.78
CA LYS A 430 25.98 -87.91 -23.22
C LYS A 430 25.05 -89.10 -23.44
N GLU A 431 23.76 -88.90 -23.24
CA GLU A 431 22.74 -89.94 -23.48
C GLU A 431 22.74 -90.37 -24.96
N LYS A 432 22.75 -89.43 -25.91
CA LYS A 432 22.80 -89.73 -27.35
C LYS A 432 24.10 -90.42 -27.79
N GLN A 433 25.24 -90.09 -27.21
CA GLN A 433 26.51 -90.77 -27.51
C GLN A 433 26.53 -92.20 -26.97
N THR A 434 25.91 -92.43 -25.80
CA THR A 434 25.83 -93.76 -25.17
C THR A 434 24.98 -94.73 -26.00
N LEU A 435 23.98 -94.23 -26.74
CA LEU A 435 23.12 -95.01 -27.65
C LEU A 435 23.80 -95.43 -28.98
N ASN A 436 25.02 -94.97 -29.28
CA ASN A 436 25.70 -95.22 -30.57
C ASN A 436 26.76 -96.34 -30.53
N SER A 437 26.80 -97.19 -29.49
CA SER A 437 27.76 -98.30 -29.36
C SER A 437 27.10 -99.68 -29.55
N SER A 438 27.88 -100.73 -29.79
CA SER A 438 27.41 -102.01 -30.39
C SER A 438 26.53 -102.97 -29.54
N ASP A 439 26.32 -102.72 -28.24
CA ASP A 439 25.52 -103.59 -27.32
C ASP A 439 24.21 -102.90 -26.88
N GLU A 440 23.09 -103.18 -27.55
CA GLU A 440 21.84 -102.39 -27.42
C GLU A 440 21.16 -102.49 -26.04
N LEU A 441 20.98 -103.70 -25.48
CA LEU A 441 20.19 -103.88 -24.24
C LEU A 441 20.87 -103.27 -22.99
N ASN A 442 22.16 -103.54 -22.79
CA ASN A 442 22.91 -103.01 -21.64
C ASN A 442 23.01 -101.47 -21.70
N GLN A 443 23.01 -100.88 -22.90
CA GLN A 443 22.99 -99.43 -23.06
C GLN A 443 21.64 -98.81 -22.73
N PHE A 444 20.55 -99.43 -23.18
CA PHE A 444 19.21 -98.95 -22.81
C PHE A 444 19.00 -99.01 -21.31
N LEU A 445 19.46 -100.06 -20.63
CA LEU A 445 19.43 -100.16 -19.16
C LEU A 445 20.28 -99.07 -18.48
N LEU A 446 21.48 -98.78 -19.00
CA LEU A 446 22.36 -97.76 -18.44
C LEU A 446 21.81 -96.34 -18.65
N VAL A 447 21.26 -96.04 -19.82
CA VAL A 447 20.56 -94.78 -20.12
C VAL A 447 19.29 -94.65 -19.29
N PHE A 448 18.57 -95.75 -19.07
CA PHE A 448 17.39 -95.80 -18.21
C PHE A 448 17.74 -95.49 -16.75
N GLU A 449 18.81 -96.08 -16.20
CA GLU A 449 19.29 -95.73 -14.86
C GLU A 449 19.73 -94.27 -14.75
N GLN A 450 20.43 -93.75 -15.77
CA GLN A 450 20.83 -92.35 -15.83
C GLN A 450 19.61 -91.41 -15.84
N LYS A 451 18.59 -91.70 -16.65
CA LYS A 451 17.34 -90.93 -16.69
C LYS A 451 16.55 -91.04 -15.38
N LYS A 452 16.55 -92.19 -14.72
CA LYS A 452 15.91 -92.37 -13.41
C LYS A 452 16.61 -91.54 -12.32
N LYS A 453 17.95 -91.49 -12.33
CA LYS A 453 18.73 -90.60 -11.46
C LYS A 453 18.44 -89.12 -11.76
N ARG A 454 18.41 -88.73 -13.04
CA ARG A 454 18.05 -87.38 -13.50
C ARG A 454 16.63 -86.97 -13.08
N ARG A 455 15.67 -87.90 -13.11
CA ARG A 455 14.30 -87.69 -12.61
C ARG A 455 14.29 -87.36 -11.12
N GLN A 456 15.07 -88.08 -10.32
CA GLN A 456 15.18 -87.84 -8.88
C GLN A 456 15.85 -86.50 -8.55
N THR A 457 16.91 -86.13 -9.27
CA THR A 457 17.57 -84.82 -9.07
C THR A 457 16.65 -83.67 -9.47
N LEU A 458 15.91 -83.81 -10.57
CA LEU A 458 14.97 -82.79 -11.03
C LEU A 458 13.76 -82.65 -10.09
N LYS A 459 13.23 -83.76 -9.57
CA LYS A 459 12.16 -83.75 -8.56
C LYS A 459 12.60 -83.08 -7.24
N SER A 460 13.79 -83.42 -6.75
CA SER A 460 14.32 -82.80 -5.51
C SER A 460 14.60 -81.30 -5.68
N HIS A 461 14.98 -80.86 -6.89
CA HIS A 461 15.12 -79.44 -7.19
C HIS A 461 13.77 -78.70 -7.24
N LEU A 462 12.76 -79.27 -7.90
CA LEU A 462 11.40 -78.72 -7.91
C LEU A 462 10.85 -78.54 -6.50
N ASP A 463 11.08 -79.52 -5.61
CA ASP A 463 10.70 -79.40 -4.20
C ASP A 463 11.42 -78.24 -3.49
N ASN A 464 12.69 -78.00 -3.80
CA ASN A 464 13.43 -76.86 -3.26
C ASN A 464 12.92 -75.50 -3.80
N LEU A 465 12.61 -75.40 -5.10
CA LEU A 465 12.01 -74.19 -5.67
C LEU A 465 10.62 -73.91 -5.08
N ASN A 466 9.79 -74.95 -4.91
CA ASN A 466 8.49 -74.82 -4.25
C ASN A 466 8.62 -74.35 -2.79
N LYS A 467 9.61 -74.86 -2.05
CA LYS A 467 9.93 -74.38 -0.69
C LYS A 467 10.38 -72.93 -0.67
N GLN A 468 11.17 -72.49 -1.65
CA GLN A 468 11.59 -71.09 -1.77
C GLN A 468 10.44 -70.15 -2.13
N LEU A 469 9.52 -70.60 -3.00
CA LEU A 469 8.30 -69.84 -3.35
C LEU A 469 7.33 -69.75 -2.16
N ALA A 470 7.26 -70.78 -1.31
CA ALA A 470 6.46 -70.78 -0.09
C ALA A 470 7.03 -69.90 1.04
N ALA A 471 8.28 -69.42 0.94
CA ALA A 471 8.88 -68.54 1.93
C ALA A 471 8.31 -67.11 1.82
N SER A 472 7.64 -66.66 2.89
CA SER A 472 6.78 -65.46 2.96
C SER A 472 7.46 -64.08 2.77
N SER A 473 8.70 -63.99 2.28
CA SER A 473 9.46 -62.73 2.18
C SER A 473 9.93 -62.37 0.77
N LEU A 474 9.37 -63.00 -0.28
CA LEU A 474 9.72 -62.67 -1.66
C LEU A 474 8.91 -61.51 -2.22
N GLY A 475 9.60 -60.56 -2.86
CA GLY A 475 8.97 -59.51 -3.68
C GLY A 475 8.33 -60.08 -4.95
N PHE A 476 7.32 -59.39 -5.47
CA PHE A 476 6.47 -59.85 -6.59
C PHE A 476 7.27 -60.34 -7.82
N GLU A 477 8.27 -59.58 -8.27
CA GLU A 477 9.12 -59.97 -9.41
C GLU A 477 9.89 -61.28 -9.16
N LYS A 478 10.36 -61.49 -7.94
CA LYS A 478 11.08 -62.72 -7.56
C LYS A 478 10.14 -63.92 -7.50
N ALA A 479 8.92 -63.71 -7.01
CA ALA A 479 7.90 -64.76 -6.94
C ALA A 479 7.41 -65.18 -8.33
N MET A 480 7.22 -64.22 -9.25
CA MET A 480 6.86 -64.48 -10.64
C MET A 480 7.95 -65.29 -11.36
N MET A 481 9.22 -64.91 -11.22
CA MET A 481 10.33 -65.64 -11.86
C MET A 481 10.50 -67.06 -11.31
N LEU A 482 10.34 -67.28 -9.99
CA LEU A 482 10.37 -68.63 -9.42
C LEU A 482 9.22 -69.49 -9.93
N ARG A 483 8.04 -68.90 -10.17
CA ARG A 483 6.90 -69.61 -10.76
C ARG A 483 7.18 -70.02 -12.20
N ASP A 484 7.73 -69.12 -13.01
CA ASP A 484 8.12 -69.43 -14.39
C ASP A 484 9.18 -70.56 -14.43
N LEU A 485 10.15 -70.53 -13.51
CA LEU A 485 11.14 -71.61 -13.35
C LEU A 485 10.51 -72.94 -12.97
N ILE A 486 9.56 -72.94 -12.02
CA ILE A 486 8.83 -74.14 -11.62
C ILE A 486 8.04 -74.71 -12.80
N ASP A 487 7.43 -73.86 -13.62
CA ASP A 487 6.64 -74.31 -14.78
C ASP A 487 7.55 -74.85 -15.90
N GLU A 488 8.71 -74.24 -16.16
CA GLU A 488 9.75 -74.77 -17.06
C GLU A 488 10.28 -76.14 -16.60
N GLU A 489 10.63 -76.28 -15.32
CA GLU A 489 11.13 -77.54 -14.74
C GLU A 489 10.05 -78.64 -14.70
N LYS A 490 8.78 -78.30 -14.45
CA LYS A 490 7.66 -79.26 -14.58
C LYS A 490 7.48 -79.75 -16.00
N LEU A 491 7.63 -78.88 -17.00
CA LEU A 491 7.58 -79.27 -18.40
C LEU A 491 8.72 -80.23 -18.76
N ARG A 492 9.94 -79.94 -18.27
CA ARG A 492 11.10 -80.83 -18.42
C ARG A 492 10.88 -82.19 -17.76
N LEU A 493 10.36 -82.23 -16.53
CA LEU A 493 10.02 -83.48 -15.85
C LEU A 493 9.02 -84.31 -16.66
N LYS A 494 7.98 -83.65 -17.20
CA LYS A 494 6.97 -84.32 -18.01
C LYS A 494 7.55 -84.91 -19.30
N ASN A 495 8.50 -84.22 -19.95
CA ASN A 495 9.18 -84.74 -21.13
C ASN A 495 10.14 -85.87 -20.79
N LEU A 496 10.83 -85.79 -19.65
CA LEU A 496 11.71 -86.85 -19.16
C LEU A 496 10.90 -88.11 -18.82
N ASP A 497 9.79 -87.98 -18.11
CA ASP A 497 8.89 -89.08 -17.77
C ASP A 497 8.39 -89.79 -19.03
N LYS A 498 7.91 -89.04 -20.04
CA LYS A 498 7.55 -89.63 -21.35
C LYS A 498 8.71 -90.36 -22.03
N SER A 499 9.93 -89.85 -21.90
CA SER A 499 11.11 -90.46 -22.51
C SER A 499 11.58 -91.71 -21.75
N ILE A 500 11.32 -91.76 -20.45
CA ILE A 500 11.51 -92.95 -19.61
C ILE A 500 10.47 -94.00 -19.99
N ASP A 501 9.18 -93.64 -20.08
CA ASP A 501 8.10 -94.56 -20.50
C ASP A 501 8.41 -95.19 -21.88
N GLN A 502 8.85 -94.38 -22.85
CA GLN A 502 9.28 -94.86 -24.17
C GLN A 502 10.51 -95.77 -24.14
N LEU A 503 11.39 -95.60 -23.14
CA LEU A 503 12.55 -96.47 -22.96
C LEU A 503 12.17 -97.77 -22.24
N GLU A 504 11.25 -97.72 -21.27
CA GLU A 504 10.68 -98.91 -20.62
C GLU A 504 9.98 -99.78 -21.66
N GLU A 505 9.10 -99.21 -22.49
CA GLU A 505 8.44 -99.93 -23.60
C GLU A 505 9.46 -100.56 -24.57
N LYS A 506 10.56 -99.85 -24.88
CA LYS A 506 11.62 -100.38 -25.75
C LYS A 506 12.42 -101.50 -25.08
N ILE A 507 12.78 -101.35 -23.81
CA ILE A 507 13.47 -102.39 -23.04
C ILE A 507 12.58 -103.64 -22.95
N GLU A 508 11.30 -103.49 -22.61
CA GLU A 508 10.34 -104.60 -22.58
C GLU A 508 10.21 -105.31 -23.94
N SER A 509 10.22 -104.55 -25.04
CA SER A 509 10.19 -105.12 -26.40
C SER A 509 11.48 -105.84 -26.81
N LEU A 510 12.62 -105.45 -26.24
CA LEU A 510 13.93 -106.07 -26.46
C LEU A 510 14.17 -107.27 -25.52
N GLU A 511 13.52 -107.30 -24.36
CA GLU A 511 13.50 -108.45 -23.43
C GLU A 511 12.49 -109.54 -23.85
N SER A 512 11.47 -109.18 -24.64
CA SER A 512 10.43 -110.09 -25.15
C SER A 512 10.76 -110.74 -26.50
N ASN A 513 11.82 -110.29 -27.18
CA ASN A 513 12.41 -110.91 -28.37
C ASN A 513 13.67 -111.69 -27.96
#